data_AF-A0A7K2FEP2-F1
#
_entry.id   AF-A0A7K2FEP2-F1
#
_cell.length_a   1.000
_cell.length_b   1.000
_cell.length_c   1.000
_cell.angle_alpha   90.00
_cell.angle_beta   90.00
_cell.angle_gamma   90.00
#
_symmetry.space_group_name_H-M   'P 1'
#
loop_
_entity.id
_entity.type
_entity.pdbx_description
1 polymer ?
#
loop_
_entity_poly.entity_id
_entity_poly.type
_entity_poly.pdbx_seq_one_letter_code
_entity_poly.pdbx_strand_id
1 'polypeptide(L)'
;QLQLDVYGEVMDSLWLARQSGLSPRPHMWSLQRALIDFLRSAWRQPDEGLWEVRGGRRQFTHSKVMVWVAVDRAVRTLEEHPGLEGDLTGWRELRDDIHREVCAKAYDPERNTFTQYYGSRTLDAALLLIPRVGFLPPDDPRVIGTVDAIRAGLGQDGFVRRYDTGGPVVDGLPEGEGAFLACSFWLADALHLTGRTEEARDLFARLVDLSNDVGLLAEEYDPVSGCQLGNYPQAFSHIALVNTARILYGSEGAG
;
A
#
# COMPACT_ATOMS: atom_id res chain seq x y z
N GLN A 1 -17.61 -11.15 3.35
CA GLN A 1 -16.65 -10.06 3.14
C GLN A 1 -15.65 -10.50 2.09
N LEU A 2 -15.31 -9.63 1.11
CA LEU A 2 -14.32 -9.92 0.06
C LEU A 2 -13.33 -8.76 0.01
N GLN A 3 -12.05 -9.04 0.25
CA GLN A 3 -10.94 -8.09 0.16
C GLN A 3 -9.86 -8.74 -0.69
N LEU A 4 -9.62 -8.17 -1.86
CA LEU A 4 -8.69 -8.75 -2.83
C LEU A 4 -7.24 -8.37 -2.53
N ASP A 5 -7.02 -7.28 -1.79
CA ASP A 5 -5.72 -6.79 -1.36
C ASP A 5 -4.95 -7.80 -0.48
N VAL A 6 -5.66 -8.51 0.41
CA VAL A 6 -5.07 -9.49 1.34
C VAL A 6 -4.28 -10.60 0.61
N TYR A 7 -4.71 -10.98 -0.60
CA TYR A 7 -3.99 -11.98 -1.39
C TYR A 7 -2.62 -11.47 -1.83
N GLY A 8 -2.52 -10.18 -2.16
CA GLY A 8 -1.27 -9.50 -2.43
C GLY A 8 -0.34 -9.49 -1.21
N GLU A 9 -0.86 -9.11 -0.05
CA GLU A 9 -0.11 -9.07 1.21
C GLU A 9 0.51 -10.44 1.58
N VAL A 10 -0.29 -11.51 1.45
CA VAL A 10 0.18 -12.87 1.70
C VAL A 10 1.26 -13.26 0.69
N MET A 11 1.03 -13.00 -0.60
CA MET A 11 1.98 -13.38 -1.65
C MET A 11 3.29 -12.59 -1.56
N ASP A 12 3.24 -11.31 -1.21
CA ASP A 12 4.42 -10.47 -0.99
C ASP A 12 5.22 -10.94 0.23
N SER A 13 4.53 -11.23 1.35
CA SER A 13 5.16 -11.78 2.55
C SER A 13 5.87 -13.12 2.28
N LEU A 14 5.24 -14.02 1.53
CA LEU A 14 5.84 -15.31 1.16
C LEU A 14 7.03 -15.15 0.21
N TRP A 15 6.97 -14.19 -0.71
CA TRP A 15 8.08 -13.87 -1.57
C TRP A 15 9.25 -13.28 -0.78
N LEU A 16 9.02 -12.28 0.07
CA LEU A 16 10.04 -11.69 0.96
C LEU A 16 10.67 -12.72 1.89
N ALA A 17 9.89 -13.64 2.45
CA ALA A 17 10.38 -14.74 3.27
C ALA A 17 11.39 -15.60 2.50
N ARG A 18 11.05 -15.96 1.25
CA ARG A 18 11.93 -16.72 0.35
C ARG A 18 13.19 -15.93 0.01
N GLN A 19 13.08 -14.64 -0.34
CA GLN A 19 14.24 -13.77 -0.62
C GLN A 19 15.17 -13.63 0.59
N SER A 20 14.61 -13.73 1.80
CA SER A 20 15.37 -13.66 3.06
C SER A 20 16.00 -14.99 3.46
N GLY A 21 15.97 -16.01 2.60
CA GLY A 21 16.57 -17.33 2.86
C GLY A 21 15.75 -18.27 3.74
N LEU A 22 14.49 -17.92 4.07
CA LEU A 22 13.60 -18.86 4.74
C LEU A 22 13.23 -19.99 3.79
N SER A 23 13.52 -21.23 4.21
CA SER A 23 13.27 -22.41 3.38
C SER A 23 11.77 -22.60 3.15
N PRO A 24 11.29 -22.53 1.89
CA PRO A 24 9.88 -22.72 1.61
C PRO A 24 9.51 -24.18 1.85
N ARG A 25 8.51 -24.43 2.70
CA ARG A 25 7.94 -25.78 2.80
C ARG A 25 7.24 -26.13 1.47
N PRO A 26 7.31 -27.39 0.99
CA PRO A 26 6.74 -27.75 -0.32
C PRO A 26 5.27 -27.35 -0.54
N HIS A 27 4.44 -27.42 0.52
CA HIS A 27 3.02 -27.03 0.44
C HIS A 27 2.80 -25.53 0.22
N MET A 28 3.79 -24.68 0.54
CA MET A 28 3.66 -23.22 0.36
C MET A 28 3.49 -22.87 -1.11
N TRP A 29 4.19 -23.55 -2.01
CA TRP A 29 4.04 -23.29 -3.43
C TRP A 29 2.66 -23.68 -3.96
N SER A 30 2.12 -24.82 -3.52
CA SER A 30 0.76 -25.23 -3.87
C SER A 30 -0.30 -24.24 -3.37
N LEU A 31 -0.10 -23.65 -2.18
CA LEU A 31 -0.95 -22.56 -1.69
C LEU A 31 -0.85 -21.34 -2.61
N GLN A 32 0.37 -20.87 -2.93
CA GLN A 32 0.59 -19.73 -3.82
C GLN A 32 -0.13 -19.93 -5.17
N ARG A 33 -0.04 -21.12 -5.78
CA ARG A 33 -0.78 -21.45 -7.01
C ARG A 33 -2.28 -21.34 -6.85
N ALA A 34 -2.85 -21.92 -5.79
CA ALA A 34 -4.29 -21.85 -5.53
C ALA A 34 -4.78 -20.41 -5.35
N LEU A 35 -3.98 -19.54 -4.73
CA LEU A 35 -4.29 -18.11 -4.62
C LEU A 35 -4.31 -17.42 -5.99
N ILE A 36 -3.33 -17.70 -6.87
CA ILE A 36 -3.33 -17.14 -8.23
C ILE A 36 -4.51 -17.64 -9.05
N ASP A 37 -4.87 -18.92 -8.94
CA ASP A 37 -6.02 -19.49 -9.65
C ASP A 37 -7.34 -18.81 -9.23
N PHE A 38 -7.51 -18.57 -7.92
CA PHE A 38 -8.63 -17.77 -7.42
C PHE A 38 -8.61 -16.35 -8.00
N LEU A 39 -7.48 -15.65 -7.90
CA LEU A 39 -7.35 -14.27 -8.40
C LEU A 39 -7.62 -14.17 -9.89
N ARG A 40 -7.21 -15.15 -10.71
CA ARG A 40 -7.50 -15.20 -12.15
C ARG A 40 -9.01 -15.07 -12.44
N SER A 41 -9.86 -15.65 -11.59
CA SER A 41 -11.32 -15.58 -11.71
C SER A 41 -11.97 -14.39 -10.98
N ALA A 42 -11.31 -13.86 -9.95
CA ALA A 42 -11.91 -12.91 -9.02
C ALA A 42 -11.42 -11.47 -9.16
N TRP A 43 -10.26 -11.23 -9.78
CA TRP A 43 -9.61 -9.91 -9.71
C TRP A 43 -10.41 -8.76 -10.32
N ARG A 44 -11.33 -9.03 -11.25
CA ARG A 44 -12.24 -8.02 -11.83
C ARG A 44 -13.51 -7.81 -11.01
N GLN A 45 -13.71 -8.51 -9.90
CA GLN A 45 -14.84 -8.28 -9.01
C GLN A 45 -14.59 -7.04 -8.14
N PRO A 46 -15.62 -6.25 -7.83
CA PRO A 46 -15.49 -5.23 -6.80
C PRO A 46 -15.33 -5.88 -5.42
N ASP A 47 -14.58 -5.24 -4.53
CA ASP A 47 -14.25 -5.71 -3.17
C ASP A 47 -14.44 -4.59 -2.15
N GLU A 48 -14.21 -4.85 -0.86
CA GLU A 48 -14.42 -3.87 0.22
C GLU A 48 -13.20 -2.94 0.45
N GLY A 49 -12.07 -3.22 -0.21
CA GLY A 49 -10.84 -2.44 -0.08
C GLY A 49 -10.14 -2.57 1.28
N LEU A 50 -8.98 -1.93 1.39
CA LEU A 50 -8.15 -1.93 2.61
C LEU A 50 -8.89 -1.35 3.82
N TRP A 51 -9.71 -0.33 3.58
CA TRP A 51 -10.38 0.43 4.64
C TRP A 51 -11.77 -0.08 5.01
N GLU A 52 -12.28 -1.10 4.33
CA GLU A 52 -13.64 -1.65 4.53
C GLU A 52 -14.74 -0.57 4.52
N VAL A 53 -14.64 0.35 3.55
CA VAL A 53 -15.52 1.52 3.52
C VAL A 53 -17.00 1.14 3.42
N ARG A 54 -17.85 1.85 4.15
CA ARG A 54 -19.29 1.51 4.27
C ARG A 54 -20.11 1.71 2.99
N GLY A 55 -19.57 2.36 1.97
CA GLY A 55 -20.18 2.61 0.66
C GLY A 55 -20.33 1.37 -0.24
N GLY A 56 -19.93 0.21 0.28
CA GLY A 56 -20.00 -1.10 -0.35
C GLY A 56 -18.95 -1.29 -1.43
N ARG A 57 -18.98 -2.47 -2.04
CA ARG A 57 -17.91 -2.92 -2.93
C ARG A 57 -17.66 -2.00 -4.12
N ARG A 58 -16.39 -1.72 -4.41
CA ARG A 58 -15.92 -0.97 -5.58
C ARG A 58 -14.69 -1.64 -6.18
N GLN A 59 -14.25 -1.15 -7.34
CA GLN A 59 -12.97 -1.54 -7.93
C GLN A 59 -11.85 -0.72 -7.28
N PHE A 60 -11.54 -1.00 -6.00
CA PHE A 60 -10.52 -0.23 -5.27
C PHE A 60 -9.16 -0.37 -5.91
N THR A 61 -8.51 0.75 -6.19
CA THR A 61 -7.25 0.79 -6.92
C THR A 61 -6.15 0.06 -6.16
N HIS A 62 -6.05 0.28 -4.84
CA HIS A 62 -5.11 -0.44 -3.98
C HIS A 62 -5.31 -1.96 -4.08
N SER A 63 -6.55 -2.44 -4.00
CA SER A 63 -6.84 -3.88 -4.16
C SER A 63 -6.38 -4.42 -5.50
N LYS A 64 -6.57 -3.69 -6.60
CA LYS A 64 -6.08 -4.14 -7.92
C LYS A 64 -4.57 -4.12 -8.04
N VAL A 65 -3.91 -3.14 -7.43
CA VAL A 65 -2.45 -3.10 -7.30
C VAL A 65 -1.95 -4.31 -6.52
N MET A 66 -2.59 -4.68 -5.41
CA MET A 66 -2.19 -5.82 -4.61
C MET A 66 -2.50 -7.18 -5.29
N VAL A 67 -3.54 -7.27 -6.11
CA VAL A 67 -3.72 -8.42 -7.01
C VAL A 67 -2.58 -8.50 -8.01
N TRP A 68 -2.15 -7.38 -8.60
CA TRP A 68 -0.97 -7.36 -9.46
C TRP A 68 0.28 -7.84 -8.71
N VAL A 69 0.50 -7.39 -7.46
CA VAL A 69 1.63 -7.82 -6.62
C VAL A 69 1.61 -9.33 -6.45
N ALA A 70 0.45 -9.92 -6.12
CA ALA A 70 0.33 -11.37 -5.98
C ALA A 70 0.83 -12.12 -7.22
N VAL A 71 0.37 -11.71 -8.41
CA VAL A 71 0.75 -12.34 -9.67
C VAL A 71 2.22 -12.08 -10.00
N ASP A 72 2.72 -10.86 -9.80
CA ASP A 72 4.14 -10.52 -10.02
C ASP A 72 5.07 -11.36 -9.15
N ARG A 73 4.76 -11.55 -7.87
CA ARG A 73 5.56 -12.39 -6.97
C ARG A 73 5.55 -13.86 -7.39
N ALA A 74 4.43 -14.36 -7.90
CA ALA A 74 4.35 -15.71 -8.44
C ALA A 74 5.22 -15.87 -9.71
N VAL A 75 5.16 -14.90 -10.62
CA VAL A 75 6.00 -14.85 -11.83
C VAL A 75 7.48 -14.85 -11.48
N ARG A 76 7.93 -13.91 -10.62
CA ARG A 76 9.33 -13.81 -10.18
C ARG A 76 9.81 -15.10 -9.52
N THR A 77 8.97 -15.70 -8.67
CA THR A 77 9.31 -16.97 -8.00
C THR A 77 9.57 -18.09 -9.03
N LEU A 78 8.77 -18.20 -10.09
CA LEU A 78 8.99 -19.20 -11.15
C LEU A 78 10.23 -18.90 -12.00
N GLU A 79 10.50 -17.62 -12.27
CA GLU A 79 11.70 -17.19 -13.02
C GLU A 79 12.99 -17.54 -12.26
N GLU A 80 13.00 -17.32 -10.94
CA GLU A 80 14.13 -17.64 -10.06
C GLU A 80 14.24 -19.14 -9.74
N HIS A 81 13.11 -19.88 -9.82
CA HIS A 81 13.07 -21.32 -9.53
C HIS A 81 12.32 -22.11 -10.61
N PRO A 82 12.96 -22.33 -11.79
CA PRO A 82 12.32 -23.01 -12.92
C PRO A 82 11.89 -24.47 -12.66
N GLY A 83 12.37 -25.10 -11.57
CA GLY A 83 11.95 -26.44 -11.16
C GLY A 83 10.59 -26.51 -10.46
N LEU A 84 9.98 -25.36 -10.15
CA LEU A 84 8.63 -25.28 -9.60
C LEU A 84 7.59 -25.39 -10.71
N GLU A 85 6.48 -26.09 -10.44
CA GLU A 85 5.37 -26.20 -11.38
C GLU A 85 4.59 -24.88 -11.49
N GLY A 86 4.24 -24.42 -12.69
CA GLY A 86 3.32 -23.29 -12.85
C GLY A 86 3.19 -22.81 -14.29
N ASP A 87 2.10 -22.08 -14.55
CA ASP A 87 1.79 -21.49 -15.86
C ASP A 87 2.44 -20.10 -15.98
N LEU A 88 3.76 -20.09 -16.18
CA LEU A 88 4.55 -18.85 -16.22
C LEU A 88 4.04 -17.89 -17.32
N THR A 89 3.72 -18.42 -18.50
CA THR A 89 3.21 -17.60 -19.61
C THR A 89 1.87 -16.96 -19.27
N GLY A 90 0.89 -17.75 -18.82
CA GLY A 90 -0.42 -17.22 -18.46
C GLY A 90 -0.38 -16.28 -17.25
N TRP A 91 0.56 -16.46 -16.32
CA TRP A 91 0.74 -15.52 -15.21
C TRP A 91 1.39 -14.21 -15.63
N ARG A 92 2.34 -14.23 -16.57
CA ARG A 92 2.88 -12.99 -17.16
C ARG A 92 1.79 -12.22 -17.89
N GLU A 93 0.98 -12.89 -18.71
CA GLU A 93 -0.15 -12.28 -19.40
C GLU A 93 -1.16 -11.68 -18.41
N LEU A 94 -1.51 -12.40 -17.35
CA LEU A 94 -2.42 -11.93 -16.31
C LEU A 94 -1.84 -10.70 -15.58
N ARG A 95 -0.56 -10.73 -15.19
CA ARG A 95 0.13 -9.60 -14.55
C ARG A 95 0.06 -8.37 -15.44
N ASP A 96 0.40 -8.52 -16.71
CA ASP A 96 0.46 -7.41 -17.66
C ASP A 96 -0.96 -6.87 -17.95
N ASP A 97 -1.98 -7.74 -17.94
CA ASP A 97 -3.39 -7.34 -18.07
C ASP A 97 -3.90 -6.52 -16.89
N ILE A 98 -3.62 -6.96 -15.66
CA ILE A 98 -3.97 -6.20 -14.46
C ILE A 98 -3.26 -4.84 -14.47
N HIS A 99 -1.95 -4.81 -14.76
CA HIS A 99 -1.17 -3.57 -14.81
C HIS A 99 -1.74 -2.56 -15.81
N ARG A 100 -2.00 -3.00 -17.05
CA ARG A 100 -2.61 -2.14 -18.08
C ARG A 100 -3.99 -1.63 -17.64
N GLU A 101 -4.83 -2.51 -17.10
CA GLU A 101 -6.20 -2.13 -16.71
C GLU A 101 -6.20 -1.10 -15.59
N VAL A 102 -5.37 -1.31 -14.55
CA VAL A 102 -5.23 -0.36 -13.44
C VAL A 102 -4.70 0.99 -13.94
N CYS A 103 -3.63 1.00 -14.75
CA CYS A 103 -3.09 2.23 -15.33
C CYS A 103 -4.12 2.98 -16.19
N ALA A 104 -5.02 2.27 -16.87
CA ALA A 104 -6.02 2.88 -17.74
C ALA A 104 -7.27 3.37 -16.99
N LYS A 105 -7.69 2.68 -15.92
CA LYS A 105 -8.98 2.92 -15.27
C LYS A 105 -8.91 3.62 -13.91
N ALA A 106 -7.79 3.51 -13.20
CA ALA A 106 -7.59 4.13 -11.89
C ALA A 106 -6.85 5.46 -11.92
N TYR A 107 -6.25 5.80 -13.05
CA TYR A 107 -5.42 6.99 -13.17
C TYR A 107 -6.23 8.16 -13.73
N ASP A 108 -6.15 9.31 -13.05
CA ASP A 108 -6.71 10.59 -13.48
C ASP A 108 -5.60 11.41 -14.18
N PRO A 109 -5.56 11.43 -15.53
CA PRO A 109 -4.51 12.14 -16.27
C PRO A 109 -4.63 13.66 -16.19
N GLU A 110 -5.81 14.21 -15.87
CA GLU A 110 -5.99 15.65 -15.71
C GLU A 110 -5.33 16.15 -14.43
N ARG A 111 -5.41 15.35 -13.36
CA ARG A 111 -4.85 15.67 -12.04
C ARG A 111 -3.51 15.01 -11.76
N ASN A 112 -3.01 14.18 -12.67
CA ASN A 112 -1.77 13.44 -12.52
C ASN A 112 -1.74 12.58 -11.24
N THR A 113 -2.80 11.82 -10.96
CA THR A 113 -2.87 10.99 -9.73
C THR A 113 -3.68 9.72 -9.95
N PHE A 114 -3.31 8.64 -9.28
CA PHE A 114 -4.23 7.52 -9.06
C PHE A 114 -5.35 7.94 -8.09
N THR A 115 -6.54 7.38 -8.28
CA THR A 115 -7.72 7.65 -7.43
C THR A 115 -8.17 6.40 -6.69
N GLN A 116 -8.98 6.57 -5.66
CA GLN A 116 -9.36 5.53 -4.69
C GLN A 116 -9.93 4.26 -5.34
N TYR A 117 -10.79 4.42 -6.35
CA TYR A 117 -11.38 3.33 -7.10
C TYR A 117 -11.67 3.77 -8.53
N TYR A 118 -11.88 2.82 -9.44
CA TYR A 118 -12.08 3.13 -10.86
C TYR A 118 -13.23 4.12 -11.09
N GLY A 119 -12.94 5.20 -11.81
CA GLY A 119 -13.90 6.27 -12.13
C GLY A 119 -14.17 7.26 -10.99
N SER A 120 -13.51 7.14 -9.83
CA SER A 120 -13.58 8.14 -8.76
C SER A 120 -12.59 9.28 -8.98
N ARG A 121 -12.84 10.43 -8.33
CA ARG A 121 -11.89 11.54 -8.16
C ARG A 121 -11.31 11.60 -6.74
N THR A 122 -11.74 10.74 -5.83
CA THR A 122 -11.32 10.71 -4.43
C THR A 122 -9.88 10.23 -4.32
N LEU A 123 -9.08 10.88 -3.47
CA LEU A 123 -7.72 10.45 -3.13
C LEU A 123 -7.76 9.34 -2.07
N ASP A 124 -6.73 8.49 -2.06
CA ASP A 124 -6.57 7.44 -1.06
C ASP A 124 -5.08 7.28 -0.73
N ALA A 125 -4.74 7.38 0.56
CA ALA A 125 -3.37 7.28 1.05
C ALA A 125 -2.74 5.90 0.84
N ALA A 126 -3.55 4.84 0.67
CA ALA A 126 -3.04 3.50 0.35
C ALA A 126 -2.27 3.47 -0.99
N LEU A 127 -2.48 4.46 -1.86
CA LEU A 127 -1.78 4.58 -3.14
C LEU A 127 -0.33 5.08 -3.00
N LEU A 128 0.07 5.56 -1.82
CA LEU A 128 1.48 5.81 -1.49
C LEU A 128 2.32 4.53 -1.50
N LEU A 129 1.69 3.35 -1.41
CA LEU A 129 2.37 2.06 -1.45
C LEU A 129 2.80 1.62 -2.86
N ILE A 130 2.28 2.25 -3.92
CA ILE A 130 2.58 1.92 -5.34
C ILE A 130 4.09 1.76 -5.61
N PRO A 131 4.96 2.74 -5.31
CA PRO A 131 6.40 2.61 -5.56
C PRO A 131 7.03 1.52 -4.69
N ARG A 132 6.59 1.39 -3.44
CA ARG A 132 7.14 0.42 -2.47
C ARG A 132 6.89 -1.01 -2.91
N VAL A 133 5.70 -1.32 -3.43
CA VAL A 133 5.38 -2.68 -3.90
C VAL A 133 5.89 -2.96 -5.31
N GLY A 134 6.45 -1.95 -5.98
CA GLY A 134 7.04 -2.05 -7.31
C GLY A 134 6.02 -2.10 -8.45
N PHE A 135 4.79 -1.63 -8.22
CA PHE A 135 3.75 -1.57 -9.26
C PHE A 135 4.13 -0.60 -10.39
N LEU A 136 4.75 0.52 -10.04
CA LEU A 136 5.40 1.44 -10.96
C LEU A 136 6.78 1.85 -10.44
N PRO A 137 7.73 2.21 -11.32
CA PRO A 137 9.00 2.79 -10.93
C PRO A 137 8.81 4.04 -10.06
N PRO A 138 9.65 4.28 -9.03
CA PRO A 138 9.51 5.47 -8.20
C PRO A 138 9.66 6.81 -8.93
N ASP A 139 10.39 6.84 -10.05
CA ASP A 139 10.58 8.01 -10.91
C ASP A 139 9.49 8.17 -11.99
N ASP A 140 8.49 7.29 -12.02
CA ASP A 140 7.35 7.41 -12.92
C ASP A 140 6.55 8.70 -12.60
N PRO A 141 6.26 9.58 -13.58
CA PRO A 141 5.53 10.82 -13.34
C PRO A 141 4.18 10.63 -12.63
N ARG A 142 3.52 9.48 -12.82
CA ARG A 142 2.25 9.13 -12.20
C ARG A 142 2.41 8.81 -10.72
N VAL A 143 3.55 8.23 -10.33
CA VAL A 143 3.90 7.98 -8.92
C VAL A 143 4.14 9.32 -8.23
N ILE A 144 5.03 10.15 -8.80
CA ILE A 144 5.36 11.47 -8.25
C ILE A 144 4.09 12.32 -8.08
N GLY A 145 3.27 12.37 -9.13
CA GLY A 145 2.00 13.11 -9.10
C GLY A 145 1.01 12.59 -8.05
N THR A 146 0.94 11.28 -7.85
CA THR A 146 0.10 10.67 -6.80
C THR A 146 0.59 11.04 -5.40
N VAL A 147 1.91 11.01 -5.16
CA VAL A 147 2.51 11.43 -3.88
C VAL A 147 2.21 12.90 -3.59
N ASP A 148 2.40 13.78 -4.57
CA ASP A 148 2.14 15.21 -4.40
C ASP A 148 0.65 15.50 -4.20
N ALA A 149 -0.23 14.84 -4.95
CA ALA A 149 -1.69 14.99 -4.80
C ALA A 149 -2.17 14.52 -3.42
N ILE A 150 -1.69 13.39 -2.92
CA ILE A 150 -2.03 12.88 -1.59
C ILE A 150 -1.49 13.81 -0.50
N ARG A 151 -0.23 14.25 -0.61
CA ARG A 151 0.36 15.19 0.35
C ARG A 151 -0.43 16.49 0.42
N ALA A 152 -0.88 17.02 -0.71
CA ALA A 152 -1.64 18.27 -0.76
C ALA A 152 -3.10 18.11 -0.34
N GLY A 153 -3.77 17.01 -0.70
CA GLY A 153 -5.20 16.83 -0.46
C GLY A 153 -5.56 16.13 0.85
N LEU A 154 -4.69 15.22 1.31
CA LEU A 154 -4.91 14.43 2.53
C LEU A 154 -3.95 14.79 3.67
N GLY A 155 -2.92 15.58 3.38
CA GLY A 155 -1.89 15.98 4.35
C GLY A 155 -2.21 17.30 5.07
N GLN A 156 -1.89 17.35 6.36
CA GLN A 156 -1.83 18.55 7.17
C GLN A 156 -0.56 18.48 8.04
N ASP A 157 0.38 19.40 7.84
CA ASP A 157 1.67 19.43 8.55
C ASP A 157 2.44 18.10 8.53
N GLY A 158 2.33 17.31 7.44
CA GLY A 158 2.96 16.00 7.29
C GLY A 158 2.13 14.82 7.81
N PHE A 159 1.02 15.09 8.48
CA PHE A 159 0.07 14.08 8.96
C PHE A 159 -0.97 13.79 7.88
N VAL A 160 -1.18 12.51 7.54
CA VAL A 160 -1.98 12.09 6.38
C VAL A 160 -3.23 11.33 6.83
N ARG A 161 -4.40 11.75 6.34
CA ARG A 161 -5.68 11.01 6.49
C ARG A 161 -5.78 9.86 5.49
N ARG A 162 -6.61 8.85 5.78
CA ARG A 162 -6.82 7.69 4.87
C ARG A 162 -7.35 8.11 3.49
N TYR A 163 -8.40 8.93 3.48
CA TYR A 163 -9.04 9.49 2.28
C TYR A 163 -9.84 10.73 2.65
N ASP A 164 -10.35 11.43 1.64
CA ASP A 164 -11.18 12.61 1.85
C ASP A 164 -12.57 12.19 2.38
N THR A 165 -12.92 12.67 3.57
CA THR A 165 -14.22 12.44 4.22
C THR A 165 -15.24 13.55 3.94
N GLY A 166 -14.84 14.65 3.28
CA GLY A 166 -15.70 15.80 2.94
C GLY A 166 -16.53 15.64 1.66
N GLY A 167 -16.38 14.53 0.93
CA GLY A 167 -17.14 14.18 -0.27
C GLY A 167 -18.44 13.40 0.02
N PRO A 168 -19.24 13.03 -1.00
CA PRO A 168 -20.41 12.19 -0.80
C PRO A 168 -20.00 10.90 -0.07
N VAL A 169 -20.48 10.83 1.16
CA VAL A 169 -20.13 9.91 2.24
C VAL A 169 -19.89 8.49 1.73
N VAL A 170 -18.62 8.14 1.49
CA VAL A 170 -18.22 6.75 1.20
C VAL A 170 -18.13 5.93 2.49
N ASP A 171 -17.94 6.56 3.65
CA ASP A 171 -17.63 5.83 4.90
C ASP A 171 -18.57 6.08 6.09
N GLY A 172 -19.48 7.04 6.02
CA GLY A 172 -20.48 7.26 7.09
C GLY A 172 -19.89 7.65 8.45
N LEU A 173 -18.61 8.02 8.52
CA LEU A 173 -17.97 8.51 9.72
C LEU A 173 -18.23 10.01 9.89
N PRO A 174 -18.34 10.51 11.14
CA PRO A 174 -18.41 11.94 11.41
C PRO A 174 -17.21 12.69 10.82
N GLU A 175 -17.39 13.97 10.49
CA GLU A 175 -16.26 14.85 10.21
C GLU A 175 -15.32 14.88 11.42
N GLY A 176 -14.00 14.74 11.19
CA GLY A 176 -12.98 14.82 12.25
C GLY A 176 -12.19 13.53 12.52
N GLU A 177 -12.05 12.62 11.56
CA GLU A 177 -11.05 11.55 11.66
C GLU A 177 -9.64 12.16 11.81
N GLY A 178 -8.86 11.65 12.76
CA GLY A 178 -7.48 12.04 12.94
C GLY A 178 -6.62 11.65 11.75
N ALA A 179 -5.39 12.11 11.71
CA ALA A 179 -4.44 11.62 10.73
C ALA A 179 -4.02 10.20 11.07
N PHE A 180 -4.02 9.33 10.07
CA PHE A 180 -3.69 7.92 10.24
C PHE A 180 -2.18 7.74 10.23
N LEU A 181 -1.60 7.28 11.34
CA LEU A 181 -0.15 7.28 11.51
C LEU A 181 0.56 6.39 10.47
N ALA A 182 -0.01 5.23 10.13
CA ALA A 182 0.55 4.39 9.07
C ALA A 182 0.60 5.10 7.71
N CYS A 183 -0.41 5.90 7.36
CA CYS A 183 -0.44 6.67 6.11
C CYS A 183 0.64 7.76 6.09
N SER A 184 0.92 8.35 7.26
CA SER A 184 1.99 9.36 7.40
C SER A 184 3.39 8.73 7.24
N PHE A 185 3.59 7.52 7.76
CA PHE A 185 4.80 6.74 7.50
C PHE A 185 4.93 6.33 6.01
N TRP A 186 3.83 5.94 5.36
CA TRP A 186 3.85 5.65 3.92
C TRP A 186 4.18 6.89 3.07
N LEU A 187 3.82 8.08 3.53
CA LEU A 187 4.26 9.32 2.88
C LEU A 187 5.77 9.48 3.00
N ALA A 188 6.37 9.20 4.16
CA ALA A 188 7.83 9.21 4.32
C ALA A 188 8.50 8.18 3.40
N ASP A 189 7.97 6.94 3.32
CA ASP A 189 8.44 5.92 2.37
C ASP A 189 8.43 6.46 0.94
N ALA A 190 7.30 7.01 0.50
CA ALA A 190 7.13 7.48 -0.86
C ALA A 190 8.00 8.71 -1.19
N LEU A 191 8.19 9.63 -0.24
CA LEU A 191 9.11 10.76 -0.37
C LEU A 191 10.54 10.26 -0.58
N HIS A 192 10.99 9.30 0.23
CA HIS A 192 12.34 8.74 0.08
C HIS A 192 12.51 8.04 -1.27
N LEU A 193 11.57 7.18 -1.66
CA LEU A 193 11.62 6.43 -2.91
C LEU A 193 11.61 7.34 -4.15
N THR A 194 10.94 8.50 -4.06
CA THR A 194 10.90 9.52 -5.13
C THR A 194 12.07 10.51 -5.09
N GLY A 195 13.11 10.23 -4.29
CA GLY A 195 14.34 11.01 -4.22
C GLY A 195 14.34 12.18 -3.22
N ARG A 196 13.26 12.36 -2.46
CA ARG A 196 13.07 13.45 -1.48
C ARG A 196 13.45 13.00 -0.07
N THR A 197 14.66 12.44 0.05
CA THR A 197 15.13 11.73 1.26
C THR A 197 15.17 12.61 2.50
N GLU A 198 15.61 13.86 2.39
CA GLU A 198 15.68 14.75 3.55
C GLU A 198 14.28 15.09 4.09
N GLU A 199 13.31 15.37 3.21
CA GLU A 199 11.91 15.56 3.62
C GLU A 199 11.33 14.30 4.29
N ALA A 200 11.70 13.12 3.80
CA ALA A 200 11.28 11.85 4.39
C ALA A 200 11.87 11.63 5.79
N ARG A 201 13.14 11.99 6.01
CA ARG A 201 13.82 11.89 7.30
C ARG A 201 13.23 12.85 8.33
N ASP A 202 12.97 14.10 7.93
CA ASP A 202 12.32 15.10 8.78
C ASP A 202 10.91 14.64 9.20
N LEU A 203 10.14 14.11 8.25
CA LEU A 203 8.81 13.56 8.55
C LEU A 203 8.91 12.34 9.48
N PHE A 204 9.81 11.41 9.21
CA PHE A 204 10.00 10.22 10.03
C PHE A 204 10.37 10.58 11.47
N ALA A 205 11.32 11.49 11.68
CA ALA A 205 11.71 11.95 13.02
C ALA A 205 10.51 12.52 13.78
N ARG A 206 9.72 13.39 13.13
CA ARG A 206 8.50 13.95 13.73
C ARG A 206 7.47 12.90 14.11
N LEU A 207 7.31 11.83 13.32
CA LEU A 207 6.38 10.75 13.61
C LEU A 207 6.86 9.87 14.78
N VAL A 208 8.16 9.63 14.88
CA VAL A 208 8.76 8.88 16.00
C VAL A 208 8.62 9.65 17.31
N ASP A 209 8.75 10.98 17.28
CA ASP A 209 8.58 11.87 18.44
C ASP A 209 7.16 11.86 19.05
N LEU A 210 6.17 11.28 18.35
CA LEU A 210 4.81 11.10 18.88
C LEU A 210 4.69 9.92 19.84
N SER A 211 5.65 9.00 19.81
CA SER A 211 5.63 7.81 20.67
C SER A 211 5.70 8.21 22.14
N ASN A 212 4.98 7.45 22.98
CA ASN A 212 5.00 7.72 24.42
C ASN A 212 6.31 7.25 25.08
N ASP A 213 6.38 7.34 26.40
CA ASP A 213 7.52 6.92 27.22
C ASP A 213 7.96 5.46 27.07
N VAL A 214 7.08 4.59 26.54
CA VAL A 214 7.39 3.19 26.22
C VAL A 214 7.44 2.90 24.72
N GLY A 215 7.46 3.92 23.87
CA GLY A 215 7.65 3.81 22.42
C GLY A 215 6.39 3.39 21.64
N LEU A 216 5.19 3.57 22.21
CA LEU A 216 3.94 3.12 21.60
C LEU A 216 3.21 4.23 20.83
N LEU A 217 2.61 3.83 19.71
CA LEU A 217 1.77 4.64 18.84
C LEU A 217 0.34 4.09 18.73
N ALA A 218 -0.62 4.99 18.64
CA ALA A 218 -2.01 4.71 18.34
C ALA A 218 -2.22 4.57 16.83
N GLU A 219 -3.48 4.40 16.44
CA GLU A 219 -3.90 4.38 15.05
C GLU A 219 -3.87 5.76 14.41
N GLU A 220 -4.38 6.74 15.14
CA GLU A 220 -4.57 8.10 14.67
C GLU A 220 -3.85 9.11 15.56
N TYR A 221 -3.64 10.31 15.02
CA TYR A 221 -3.15 11.47 15.73
C TYR A 221 -3.93 12.70 15.30
N ASP A 222 -4.43 13.48 16.26
CA ASP A 222 -5.03 14.77 16.00
C ASP A 222 -3.99 15.89 16.14
N PRO A 223 -3.57 16.54 15.03
CA PRO A 223 -2.59 17.62 15.08
C PRO A 223 -3.11 18.89 15.73
N VAL A 224 -4.43 19.06 15.91
CA VAL A 224 -5.03 20.23 16.56
C VAL A 224 -4.95 20.12 18.07
N SER A 225 -5.38 18.99 18.64
CA SER A 225 -5.30 18.76 20.08
C SER A 225 -3.94 18.25 20.56
N GLY A 226 -3.12 17.70 19.66
CA GLY A 226 -1.84 17.09 20.00
C GLY A 226 -1.97 15.72 20.68
N CYS A 227 -3.05 15.00 20.39
CA CYS A 227 -3.40 13.74 21.07
C CYS A 227 -3.37 12.55 20.11
N GLN A 228 -2.90 11.41 20.62
CA GLN A 228 -3.09 10.12 19.96
C GLN A 228 -4.56 9.66 20.10
N LEU A 229 -5.12 9.09 19.03
CA LEU A 229 -6.53 8.72 18.90
C LEU A 229 -6.69 7.27 18.39
N GLY A 230 -7.89 6.71 18.56
CA GLY A 230 -8.24 5.40 18.03
C GLY A 230 -7.61 4.24 18.81
N ASN A 231 -7.36 3.14 18.12
CA ASN A 231 -6.82 1.93 18.73
C ASN A 231 -5.43 2.15 19.33
N TYR A 232 -5.16 1.60 20.51
CA TYR A 232 -3.90 1.78 21.22
C TYR A 232 -3.46 0.55 22.04
N PRO A 233 -2.21 0.05 21.89
CA PRO A 233 -1.27 0.37 20.80
C PRO A 233 -1.75 -0.23 19.47
N GLN A 234 -1.50 0.47 18.36
CA GLN A 234 -1.91 -0.02 17.04
C GLN A 234 -0.77 -0.71 16.30
N ALA A 235 -0.88 -2.02 16.08
CA ALA A 235 0.15 -2.80 15.40
C ALA A 235 0.46 -2.27 13.99
N PHE A 236 -0.55 -1.77 13.28
CA PHE A 236 -0.39 -1.26 11.92
C PHE A 236 0.55 -0.03 11.85
N SER A 237 0.41 0.90 12.81
CA SER A 237 1.31 2.06 12.95
C SER A 237 2.75 1.64 13.24
N HIS A 238 2.94 0.62 14.07
CA HIS A 238 4.28 0.11 14.40
C HIS A 238 4.93 -0.64 13.23
N ILE A 239 4.15 -1.41 12.47
CA ILE A 239 4.63 -2.06 11.24
C ILE A 239 5.06 -1.00 10.22
N ALA A 240 4.30 0.09 10.09
CA ALA A 240 4.69 1.19 9.21
C ALA A 240 5.99 1.86 9.68
N LEU A 241 6.12 2.17 10.97
CA LEU A 241 7.35 2.72 11.58
C LEU A 241 8.58 1.86 11.26
N VAL A 242 8.52 0.56 11.56
CA VAL A 242 9.66 -0.35 11.36
C VAL A 242 10.05 -0.44 9.89
N ASN A 243 9.05 -0.50 8.99
CA ASN A 243 9.30 -0.54 7.55
C ASN A 243 9.95 0.76 7.05
N THR A 244 9.45 1.92 7.48
CA THR A 244 10.02 3.22 7.10
C THR A 244 11.45 3.37 7.60
N ALA A 245 11.73 2.97 8.84
CA ALA A 245 13.09 2.96 9.37
C ALA A 245 14.02 2.08 8.50
N ARG A 246 13.56 0.87 8.14
CA ARG A 246 14.33 -0.02 7.26
C ARG A 246 14.55 0.59 5.87
N ILE A 247 13.55 1.25 5.30
CA ILE A 247 13.65 1.88 3.97
C ILE A 247 14.64 3.05 4.00
N LEU A 248 14.58 3.90 5.01
CA LEU A 248 15.44 5.09 5.13
C LEU A 248 16.89 4.77 5.48
N TYR A 249 17.12 3.76 6.32
CA TYR A 249 18.44 3.52 6.93
C TYR A 249 19.01 2.13 6.64
N GLY A 250 18.27 1.22 6.01
CA GLY A 250 18.72 -0.16 5.77
C GLY A 250 19.84 -0.32 4.74
N SER A 251 20.14 0.72 3.96
CA SER A 251 21.28 0.78 3.02
C SER A 251 22.52 1.43 3.61
N GLU A 252 22.38 2.17 4.71
CA GLU A 252 23.49 2.66 5.51
C GLU A 252 23.95 1.47 6.36
N GLY A 253 25.06 0.84 5.97
CA GLY A 253 25.63 -0.30 6.69
C GLY A 253 25.69 0.01 8.18
N ALA A 254 25.13 -0.89 9.00
CA ALA A 254 25.23 -0.81 10.44
C ALA A 254 26.69 -0.51 10.83
N GLY A 255 26.91 0.68 11.39
CA GLY A 255 28.21 1.11 11.89
C GLY A 255 28.71 0.24 13.04
#